data_AF-A0A561WAT9-F1
#
_entry.id   AF-A0A561WAT9-F1
#
_cell.length_a   1.000
_cell.length_b   1.000
_cell.length_c   1.000
_cell.angle_alpha   90.00
_cell.angle_beta   90.00
_cell.angle_gamma   90.00
#
_symmetry.space_group_name_H-M   'P 1'
#
loop_
_entity.id
_entity.type
_entity.pdbx_description
1 polymer ?
#
loop_
_entity_poly.entity_id
_entity_poly.type
_entity_poly.pdbx_seq_one_letter_code
_entity_poly.pdbx_strand_id
1 'polypeptide(L)'
;MSAPQTYWLADPDGYLAPAEGAARRDELIAAGWALADNGATDSSQVWIYHPELGAWAKTGFGALPAFEARGWEPRVPQMADGDSGPFVDPQPVTTEPKTTEAEPPAKPKTETKKETDRA
;
A
#
# COMPACT_ATOMS: atom_id res chain seq x y z
N MET A 1 -6.77 0.15 28.48
CA MET A 1 -7.79 0.77 27.62
C MET A 1 -7.88 -0.08 26.38
N SER A 2 -9.05 -0.64 26.05
CA SER A 2 -9.23 -1.44 24.83
C SER A 2 -8.97 -0.56 23.61
N ALA A 3 -8.22 -1.06 22.63
CA ALA A 3 -8.02 -0.35 21.37
C ALA A 3 -9.39 -0.06 20.72
N PRO A 4 -9.58 1.12 20.09
CA PRO A 4 -10.82 1.43 19.40
C PRO A 4 -11.10 0.37 18.34
N GLN A 5 -12.35 -0.10 18.28
CA GLN A 5 -12.77 -1.05 17.26
C GLN A 5 -12.80 -0.35 15.89
N THR A 6 -12.12 -0.93 14.91
CA THR A 6 -12.12 -0.44 13.52
C THR A 6 -13.29 -1.05 12.75
N TYR A 7 -14.08 -0.22 12.08
CA TYR A 7 -15.18 -0.62 11.21
C TYR A 7 -14.85 -0.29 9.76
N TRP A 8 -15.14 -1.19 8.81
CA TRP A 8 -15.03 -0.89 7.39
C TRP A 8 -16.35 -0.33 6.86
N LEU A 9 -16.26 0.77 6.13
CA LEU A 9 -17.41 1.43 5.51
C LEU A 9 -17.16 1.61 4.01
N ALA A 10 -18.22 1.45 3.22
CA ALA A 10 -18.26 1.73 1.79
C ALA A 10 -18.96 3.08 1.57
N ASP A 11 -18.38 3.94 0.74
CA ASP A 11 -19.06 5.15 0.28
C ASP A 11 -20.13 4.82 -0.80
N PRO A 12 -20.96 5.79 -1.24
CA PRO A 12 -21.95 5.58 -2.30
C PRO A 12 -21.40 5.04 -3.64
N ASP A 13 -20.14 5.31 -3.96
CA ASP A 13 -19.45 4.78 -5.15
C ASP A 13 -18.85 3.37 -4.92
N GLY A 14 -18.94 2.83 -3.70
CA GLY A 14 -18.50 1.48 -3.34
C GLY A 14 -17.04 1.36 -2.88
N TYR A 15 -16.36 2.47 -2.58
CA TYR A 15 -14.99 2.49 -2.06
C TYR A 15 -14.95 2.29 -0.55
N LEU A 16 -14.03 1.44 -0.10
CA LEU A 16 -13.85 1.11 1.31
C LEU A 16 -12.93 2.10 2.04
N ALA A 17 -13.22 2.36 3.31
CA ALA A 17 -12.32 3.06 4.23
C ALA A 17 -12.54 2.62 5.70
N PRO A 18 -11.48 2.64 6.53
CA PRO A 18 -11.59 2.28 7.95
C PRO A 18 -12.06 3.46 8.80
N ALA A 19 -13.04 3.22 9.68
CA ALA A 19 -13.49 4.15 10.71
C ALA A 19 -13.11 3.66 12.10
N GLU A 20 -12.35 4.48 12.83
CA GLU A 20 -11.91 4.19 14.19
C GLU A 20 -13.00 4.57 15.20
N GLY A 21 -13.63 3.55 15.80
CA GLY A 21 -14.63 3.70 16.84
C GLY A 21 -16.06 3.94 16.33
N ALA A 22 -17.02 3.74 17.23
CA ALA A 22 -18.45 3.84 16.90
C ALA A 22 -18.88 5.27 16.51
N ALA A 23 -18.31 6.29 17.16
CA ALA A 23 -18.64 7.69 16.87
C ALA A 23 -18.34 8.04 15.40
N ARG A 24 -17.16 7.66 14.91
CA ARG A 24 -16.77 7.93 13.52
C ARG A 24 -17.59 7.12 12.52
N ARG A 25 -17.94 5.88 12.87
CA ARG A 25 -18.86 5.06 12.07
C ARG A 25 -20.22 5.74 11.91
N ASP A 26 -20.80 6.20 13.01
CA ASP A 26 -22.15 6.80 12.99
C ASP A 26 -22.18 8.13 12.22
N GLU A 27 -21.12 8.95 12.32
CA GLU A 27 -20.94 10.15 11.48
C GLU A 27 -20.93 9.83 9.99
N LEU A 28 -20.20 8.78 9.59
CA LEU A 28 -20.08 8.40 8.19
C LEU A 28 -21.36 7.79 7.64
N ILE A 29 -22.07 7.00 8.44
CA ILE A 29 -23.41 6.51 8.09
C ILE A 29 -24.37 7.68 7.84
N ALA A 30 -24.32 8.72 8.68
CA ALA A 30 -25.12 9.93 8.48
C ALA A 30 -24.72 10.70 7.20
N ALA A 31 -23.46 10.60 6.78
CA ALA A 31 -22.95 11.16 5.52
C ALA A 31 -23.25 10.29 4.28
N GLY A 32 -23.96 9.16 4.43
CA GLY A 32 -24.36 8.29 3.33
C GLY A 32 -23.46 7.08 3.08
N TRP A 33 -22.50 6.80 3.96
CA TRP A 33 -21.71 5.58 3.89
C TRP A 33 -22.50 4.37 4.43
N ALA A 34 -22.17 3.18 3.93
CA ALA A 34 -22.74 1.92 4.38
C ALA A 34 -21.69 1.07 5.12
N LEU A 35 -22.10 0.30 6.12
CA LEU A 35 -21.24 -0.73 6.70
C LEU A 35 -20.89 -1.74 5.63
N ALA A 36 -19.59 -1.94 5.41
CA ALA A 36 -19.09 -3.02 4.58
C ALA A 36 -18.89 -4.24 5.48
N ASP A 37 -19.52 -5.36 5.13
CA ASP A 37 -19.16 -6.64 5.73
C ASP A 37 -17.65 -6.88 5.53
N ASN A 38 -17.00 -7.45 6.54
CA ASN A 38 -15.54 -7.65 6.63
C ASN A 38 -14.93 -8.53 5.50
N GLY A 39 -15.72 -8.88 4.47
CA GLY A 39 -15.31 -9.58 3.25
C GLY A 39 -14.79 -8.63 2.17
N ALA A 40 -13.91 -7.69 2.53
CA ALA A 40 -13.18 -6.91 1.53
C ALA A 40 -12.45 -7.90 0.60
N THR A 41 -12.82 -7.87 -0.68
CA THR A 41 -12.23 -8.75 -1.70
C THR A 41 -11.08 -8.01 -2.39
N ASP A 42 -10.19 -8.72 -3.07
CA ASP A 42 -9.11 -8.10 -3.85
C ASP A 42 -9.61 -7.11 -4.91
N SER A 43 -10.86 -7.27 -5.36
CA SER A 43 -11.56 -6.37 -6.27
C SER A 43 -12.13 -5.11 -5.62
N SER A 44 -12.26 -5.08 -4.29
CA SER A 44 -12.77 -3.91 -3.57
C SER A 44 -11.73 -2.79 -3.64
N GLN A 45 -12.16 -1.59 -4.05
CA GLN A 45 -11.28 -0.42 -4.09
C GLN A 45 -11.29 0.26 -2.70
N VAL A 46 -10.14 0.71 -2.22
CA VAL A 46 -9.94 1.34 -0.92
C VAL A 46 -9.32 2.73 -1.07
N TRP A 47 -9.76 3.67 -0.24
CA TRP A 47 -9.17 5.00 -0.14
C TRP A 47 -7.89 4.98 0.68
N ILE A 48 -6.83 5.55 0.13
CA ILE A 48 -5.53 5.68 0.78
C ILE A 48 -5.05 7.14 0.76
N TYR A 49 -4.31 7.53 1.80
CA TYR A 49 -3.74 8.87 1.98
C TYR A 49 -2.26 8.79 2.28
N HIS A 50 -1.46 9.65 1.64
CA HIS A 50 -0.03 9.74 1.92
C HIS A 50 0.28 11.03 2.70
N PRO A 51 0.64 10.94 3.99
CA PRO A 51 0.85 12.12 4.84
C PRO A 51 1.98 13.03 4.35
N GLU A 52 3.08 12.47 3.84
CA GLU A 52 4.20 13.29 3.34
C GLU A 52 3.89 14.03 2.02
N LEU A 53 2.99 13.48 1.20
CA LEU A 53 2.64 14.07 -0.10
C LEU A 53 1.37 14.94 0.00
N GLY A 54 0.62 14.83 1.10
CA GLY A 54 -0.68 15.48 1.24
C GLY A 54 -1.70 15.00 0.19
N ALA A 55 -1.56 13.78 -0.30
CA ALA A 55 -2.28 13.30 -1.49
C ALA A 55 -3.20 12.12 -1.18
N TRP A 56 -4.31 12.07 -1.90
CA TRP A 56 -5.27 10.97 -1.86
C TRP A 56 -5.16 10.10 -3.10
N ALA A 57 -5.41 8.81 -2.94
CA ALA A 57 -5.42 7.87 -4.04
C ALA A 57 -6.40 6.71 -3.79
N LYS A 58 -6.72 5.96 -4.85
CA LYS A 58 -7.58 4.77 -4.80
C LYS A 58 -6.81 3.54 -5.26
N THR A 59 -6.82 2.47 -4.49
CA THR A 59 -6.14 1.22 -4.85
C THR A 59 -7.04 0.02 -4.61
N GLY A 60 -6.72 -1.12 -5.22
CA GLY A 60 -7.38 -2.38 -4.87
C GLY A 60 -6.98 -2.83 -3.46
N PHE A 61 -7.91 -3.43 -2.71
CA PHE A 61 -7.67 -3.90 -1.35
C PHE A 61 -6.49 -4.88 -1.29
N GLY A 62 -6.35 -5.76 -2.30
CA GLY A 62 -5.20 -6.67 -2.40
C GLY A 62 -3.85 -5.98 -2.65
N ALA A 63 -3.85 -4.75 -3.17
CA ALA A 63 -2.65 -3.94 -3.38
C ALA A 63 -2.32 -3.04 -2.17
N LEU A 64 -3.24 -2.89 -1.20
CA LEU A 64 -3.06 -2.08 0.00
C LEU A 64 -1.72 -2.34 0.72
N PRO A 65 -1.29 -3.60 0.96
CA PRO A 65 -0.01 -3.85 1.66
C PRO A 65 1.21 -3.30 0.92
N ALA A 66 1.18 -3.26 -0.41
CA ALA A 66 2.27 -2.69 -1.21
C ALA A 66 2.32 -1.16 -1.14
N PHE A 67 1.17 -0.52 -0.93
CA PHE A 67 1.05 0.92 -0.72
C PHE A 67 1.39 1.32 0.72
N GLU A 68 0.97 0.54 1.72
CA GLU A 68 1.37 0.73 3.13
C GLU A 68 2.89 0.68 3.31
N ALA A 69 3.57 -0.24 2.64
CA ALA A 69 5.03 -0.31 2.62
C ALA A 69 5.71 0.95 2.06
N ARG A 70 4.97 1.80 1.35
CA ARG A 70 5.43 3.08 0.77
C ARG A 70 4.97 4.30 1.56
N GLY A 71 4.30 4.12 2.70
CA GLY A 71 3.80 5.22 3.52
C GLY A 71 2.40 5.71 3.16
N TRP A 72 1.64 4.97 2.35
CA TRP A 72 0.22 5.24 2.14
C TRP A 72 -0.61 4.56 3.23
N GLU A 73 -1.57 5.27 3.80
CA GLU A 73 -2.41 4.74 4.88
C GLU A 73 -3.87 4.69 4.44
N PRO A 74 -4.60 3.60 4.69
CA PRO A 74 -6.03 3.56 4.45
C PRO A 74 -6.73 4.57 5.36
N ARG A 75 -7.43 5.52 4.78
CA ARG A 75 -8.12 6.57 5.54
C ARG A 75 -9.45 6.93 4.90
N VAL A 76 -10.34 7.44 5.73
CA VAL A 76 -11.59 8.03 5.26
C VAL A 76 -11.26 9.41 4.67
N PRO A 77 -11.55 9.66 3.39
CA PRO A 77 -11.41 10.99 2.82
C PRO A 77 -12.23 11.97 3.63
N GLN A 78 -11.61 13.08 4.04
CA GLN A 78 -12.34 14.17 4.69
C GLN A 78 -13.23 14.81 3.63
N MET A 79 -14.46 14.31 3.46
CA MET A 79 -15.47 14.88 2.56
C MET A 79 -16.03 16.23 3.05
N ALA A 80 -15.29 16.93 3.92
CA ALA A 80 -15.65 18.29 4.30
C ALA A 80 -15.31 19.20 3.13
N ASP A 81 -16.31 19.47 2.29
CA ASP A 81 -16.34 20.55 1.31
C ASP A 81 -15.15 20.58 0.33
N GLY A 82 -15.19 19.70 -0.69
CA GLY A 82 -14.54 19.97 -1.98
C GLY A 82 -13.01 19.98 -2.04
N ASP A 83 -12.31 19.90 -0.92
CA ASP A 83 -10.84 19.85 -0.87
C ASP A 83 -10.36 18.40 -0.70
N SER A 84 -10.74 17.55 -1.67
CA SER A 84 -9.95 16.35 -1.89
C SER A 84 -8.61 16.84 -2.45
N GLY A 85 -7.57 16.86 -1.61
CA GLY A 85 -6.20 17.17 -2.03
C GLY A 85 -5.81 16.43 -3.31
N PRO A 86 -4.73 16.82 -3.99
CA PRO A 86 -4.42 16.36 -5.34
C PRO A 86 -4.55 14.83 -5.46
N PHE A 87 -5.53 14.40 -6.26
CA PHE A 87 -5.74 12.99 -6.53
C PHE A 87 -4.61 12.52 -7.42
N VAL A 88 -3.81 11.59 -6.91
CA VAL A 88 -2.77 10.95 -7.70
C VAL A 88 -3.22 9.54 -8.05
N ASP A 89 -3.03 9.15 -9.30
CA ASP A 89 -3.19 7.75 -9.69
C ASP A 89 -2.09 6.96 -8.98
N PRO A 90 -2.45 6.09 -8.01
CA PRO A 90 -1.44 5.33 -7.30
C PRO A 90 -1.02 4.21 -8.24
N GLN A 91 0.00 4.46 -9.05
CA GLN A 91 0.61 3.38 -9.80
C GLN A 91 1.25 2.44 -8.79
N PRO A 92 0.85 1.16 -8.72
CA PRO A 92 1.66 0.18 -8.04
C PRO A 92 2.95 0.17 -8.86
N VAL A 93 3.99 0.90 -8.42
CA VAL A 93 5.27 0.78 -9.09
C VAL A 93 5.62 -0.69 -9.00
N THR A 94 5.50 -1.40 -10.12
CA THR A 94 6.13 -2.68 -10.31
C THR A 94 7.59 -2.33 -10.35
N THR A 95 8.18 -2.11 -9.18
CA THR A 95 9.59 -2.37 -9.02
C THR A 95 9.67 -3.87 -9.22
N GLU A 96 9.78 -4.29 -10.49
CA GLU A 96 10.57 -5.46 -10.80
C GLU A 96 11.78 -5.38 -9.87
N PRO A 97 12.12 -6.46 -9.14
CA PRO A 97 13.40 -6.48 -8.50
C PRO A 97 14.39 -6.22 -9.62
N LYS A 98 15.00 -5.03 -9.60
CA LYS A 98 16.17 -4.75 -10.41
C LYS A 98 17.20 -5.72 -9.87
N THR A 99 17.24 -6.90 -10.45
CA THR A 99 18.38 -7.81 -10.40
C THR A 99 19.51 -6.95 -10.91
N THR A 100 20.23 -6.35 -9.96
CA THR A 100 21.57 -5.84 -10.20
C THR A 100 22.34 -7.06 -10.66
N GLU A 101 22.41 -7.23 -11.98
CA GLU A 101 23.35 -8.11 -12.63
C GLU A 101 24.72 -7.69 -12.09
N ALA A 102 25.25 -8.53 -11.19
CA ALA A 102 26.55 -8.32 -10.60
C ALA A 102 27.56 -8.34 -11.75
N GLU A 103 28.14 -7.16 -11.99
CA GLU A 103 29.32 -6.95 -12.81
C GLU A 103 30.34 -8.08 -12.54
N PRO A 104 30.80 -8.83 -13.57
CA PRO A 104 31.73 -9.92 -13.35
C PRO A 104 33.09 -9.33 -12.88
N PRO A 105 33.63 -9.75 -11.72
CA PRO A 105 34.93 -9.26 -11.30
C PRO A 105 36.00 -9.71 -12.29
N ALA A 106 36.75 -8.72 -12.76
CA ALA A 106 37.92 -8.86 -13.60
C ALA A 106 38.92 -9.89 -13.05
N LYS A 107 39.44 -10.71 -13.96
CA LYS A 107 40.57 -11.62 -13.73
C LYS A 107 41.74 -10.90 -13.05
N PRO A 108 42.38 -11.51 -12.04
CA PRO A 108 43.82 -11.42 -11.88
C PRO A 108 44.47 -12.66 -12.51
N LYS A 109 45.44 -12.40 -13.41
CA LYS A 109 46.42 -13.39 -13.80
C LYS A 109 47.33 -13.70 -12.60
N THR A 110 47.87 -14.92 -12.63
CA THR A 110 49.26 -15.31 -12.33
C THR A 110 49.45 -16.19 -11.10
N GLU A 111 50.10 -17.33 -11.40
CA GLU A 111 51.11 -18.05 -10.62
C GLU A 111 50.75 -19.26 -9.74
N THR A 112 51.27 -20.41 -10.24
CA THR A 112 52.10 -21.39 -9.53
C THR A 112 51.40 -22.46 -8.69
N LYS A 113 51.35 -23.68 -9.24
CA LYS A 113 52.09 -24.89 -8.77
C LYS A 113 51.42 -26.16 -9.32
N LYS A 114 52.15 -26.92 -10.15
CA LYS A 114 52.00 -28.39 -10.15
C LYS A 114 53.35 -29.02 -10.44
N GLU A 115 54.10 -29.16 -9.37
CA GLU A 115 55.22 -30.07 -9.23
C GLU A 115 54.68 -31.49 -8.96
N THR A 116 55.31 -32.49 -9.59
CA THR A 116 55.47 -33.88 -9.14
C THR A 116 54.35 -34.91 -9.38
N ASP A 117 54.61 -35.74 -10.40
CA ASP A 117 54.85 -37.19 -10.28
C ASP A 117 53.65 -38.15 -10.29
N ARG A 118 53.57 -38.91 -11.40
CA ARG A 118 53.38 -40.37 -11.39
C ARG A 118 53.64 -40.95 -12.78
N ALA A 119 54.77 -41.64 -12.95
CA ALA A 119 54.91 -42.85 -13.77
C ALA A 119 56.27 -43.49 -13.50
#